data_AF-X1VUI8-F1
#
_entry.id   AF-X1VUI8-F1
#
_cell.length_a   1.000
_cell.length_b   1.000
_cell.length_c   1.000
_cell.angle_alpha   90.00
_cell.angle_beta   90.00
_cell.angle_gamma   90.00
#
_symmetry.space_group_name_H-M   'P 1'
#
loop_
_entity.id
_entity.type
_entity.pdbx_description
1 polymer ?
#
loop_
_entity_poly.entity_id
_entity_poly.type
_entity_poly.pdbx_seq_one_letter_code
_entity_poly.pdbx_strand_id
1 'polypeptide(L)'
;ANIREQCCWVHYSSKKHIDSLLTLKKAQLLIEASVNRVSLQKPIKIKRVEVEKSCAILGGGIAGMNIALNLSRAGIKVYLIEKSPTLGGKVARWQKISDMGDCSACLISELIGEIVKENNIEILTNTEIISVSGEVGNFTISLIKKPRYVDETKCTGCKQCVDVCAREKVNLYEFG
;
A
#
# COMPACT_ATOMS: atom_id res chain seq x y z
N ALA A 1 32.59 -0.46 1.02
CA ALA A 1 32.59 -1.94 1.06
C ALA A 1 31.50 -2.43 1.99
N ASN A 2 30.64 -3.37 1.55
CA ASN A 2 29.80 -4.12 2.48
C ASN A 2 30.61 -5.33 2.99
N ILE A 3 31.06 -5.28 4.24
CA ILE A 3 31.85 -6.36 4.86
C ILE A 3 31.02 -7.20 5.85
N ARG A 4 29.73 -6.93 6.01
CA ARG A 4 28.87 -7.64 6.96
C ARG A 4 28.00 -8.66 6.26
N GLU A 5 26.95 -8.22 5.56
CA GLU A 5 25.99 -9.10 4.87
C GLU A 5 26.67 -9.86 3.72
N GLN A 6 27.57 -9.19 2.99
CA GLN A 6 28.25 -9.80 1.84
C GLN A 6 29.59 -10.46 2.19
N CYS A 7 29.96 -10.51 3.48
CA CYS A 7 31.22 -11.13 3.92
C CYS A 7 31.07 -11.87 5.26
N CYS A 8 31.12 -11.18 6.41
CA CYS A 8 31.18 -11.83 7.73
C CYS A 8 30.05 -12.82 8.03
N TRP A 9 28.84 -12.58 7.51
CA TRP A 9 27.69 -13.44 7.80
C TRP A 9 27.51 -14.64 6.87
N VAL A 10 28.29 -14.74 5.78
CA VAL A 10 28.01 -15.73 4.72
C VAL A 10 29.16 -16.71 4.48
N HIS A 11 30.30 -16.52 5.12
CA HIS A 11 31.47 -17.40 4.96
C HIS A 11 31.57 -18.42 6.09
N TYR A 12 30.65 -19.39 6.03
CA TYR A 12 30.68 -20.57 6.89
C TYR A 12 31.62 -21.63 6.33
N SER A 13 32.41 -22.22 7.21
CA SER A 13 33.04 -23.53 6.99
C SER A 13 31.97 -24.64 7.07
N SER A 14 32.29 -25.82 6.53
CA SER A 14 31.44 -27.01 6.48
C SER A 14 30.89 -27.47 7.85
N LYS A 15 31.37 -26.91 8.96
CA LYS A 15 30.95 -27.18 10.34
C LYS A 15 30.20 -26.03 11.04
N LYS A 16 29.48 -25.16 10.32
CA LYS A 16 28.72 -24.00 10.86
C LYS A 16 29.53 -22.91 11.58
N HIS A 17 30.86 -23.04 11.67
CA HIS A 17 31.74 -21.98 12.15
C HIS A 17 32.14 -21.04 11.01
N ILE A 18 32.28 -19.76 11.30
CA ILE A 18 32.77 -18.77 10.32
C ILE A 18 34.23 -19.10 10.01
N ASP A 19 34.55 -19.20 8.72
CA ASP A 19 35.95 -19.29 8.28
C ASP A 19 36.57 -17.90 8.35
N SER A 20 37.24 -17.62 9.45
CA SER A 20 37.87 -16.32 9.71
C SER A 20 38.90 -15.93 8.64
N LEU A 21 39.62 -16.91 8.06
CA LEU A 21 40.69 -16.63 7.10
C LEU A 21 40.12 -16.26 5.73
N LEU A 22 39.16 -17.04 5.25
CA LEU A 22 38.44 -16.74 4.01
C LEU A 22 37.67 -15.42 4.11
N THR A 23 37.02 -15.19 5.25
CA THR A 23 36.29 -13.94 5.55
C THR A 23 37.24 -12.75 5.53
N LEU A 24 38.40 -12.84 6.19
CA LEU A 24 39.38 -11.76 6.24
C LEU A 24 39.92 -11.44 4.84
N LYS A 25 40.28 -12.47 4.06
CA LYS A 25 40.81 -12.30 2.70
C LYS A 25 39.81 -11.58 1.79
N LYS A 26 38.54 -11.97 1.86
CA LYS A 26 37.49 -11.30 1.07
C LYS A 26 37.20 -9.89 1.58
N ALA A 27 37.19 -9.67 2.89
CA ALA A 27 37.01 -8.33 3.44
C ALA A 27 38.10 -7.37 2.96
N GLN A 28 39.36 -7.79 2.97
CA GLN A 28 40.49 -7.01 2.43
C GLN A 28 40.28 -6.64 0.97
N LEU A 29 39.92 -7.61 0.12
CA LEU A 29 39.65 -7.39 -1.30
C LEU A 29 38.48 -6.40 -1.53
N LEU A 30 37.39 -6.53 -0.76
CA LEU A 30 36.23 -5.63 -0.87
C LEU A 30 36.57 -4.19 -0.47
N ILE A 31 37.44 -4.03 0.53
CA ILE A 31 37.95 -2.72 0.97
C ILE A 31 38.84 -2.14 -0.13
N GLU A 32 39.82 -2.90 -0.62
CA GLU A 32 40.74 -2.46 -1.68
C GLU A 32 39.99 -2.05 -2.95
N ALA A 33 39.05 -2.87 -3.42
CA ALA A 33 38.19 -2.54 -4.56
C ALA A 33 37.34 -1.29 -4.32
N SER A 34 36.84 -1.09 -3.09
CA SER A 34 36.09 0.11 -2.73
C SER A 34 36.95 1.36 -2.74
N VAL A 35 38.18 1.30 -2.22
CA VAL A 35 39.14 2.41 -2.23
C VAL A 35 39.51 2.78 -3.66
N ASN A 36 39.84 1.78 -4.50
CA ASN A 36 40.13 2.01 -5.91
C ASN A 36 38.96 2.65 -6.67
N ARG A 37 37.72 2.23 -6.38
CA ARG A 37 36.51 2.83 -6.97
C ARG A 37 36.33 4.29 -6.56
N VAL A 38 36.60 4.63 -5.30
CA VAL A 38 36.48 6.00 -4.78
C VAL A 38 37.47 6.94 -5.49
N SER A 39 38.69 6.47 -5.78
CA SER A 39 39.69 7.25 -6.54
C SER A 39 39.23 7.62 -7.95
N LEU A 40 38.29 6.86 -8.53
CA LEU A 40 37.72 7.11 -9.87
C LEU A 40 36.38 7.87 -9.83
N GLN A 41 35.87 8.20 -8.64
CA GLN A 41 34.54 8.76 -8.48
C GLN A 41 34.51 10.24 -8.88
N LYS A 42 33.50 10.60 -9.68
CA LYS A 42 33.24 11.98 -10.09
C LYS A 42 32.19 12.63 -9.16
N PRO A 43 32.23 13.96 -8.98
CA PRO A 43 31.20 14.65 -8.20
C PRO A 43 29.82 14.49 -8.85
N ILE A 44 28.84 14.10 -8.06
CA ILE A 44 27.45 13.95 -8.48
C ILE A 44 26.69 15.23 -8.11
N LYS A 45 25.91 15.76 -9.05
CA LYS A 45 25.02 16.89 -8.77
C LYS A 45 23.73 16.37 -8.12
N ILE A 46 23.31 17.02 -7.04
CA ILE A 46 22.04 16.72 -6.38
C ILE A 46 20.91 17.24 -7.28
N LYS A 47 20.05 16.34 -7.76
CA LYS A 47 18.82 16.70 -8.48
C LYS A 47 17.76 17.08 -7.44
N ARG A 48 17.25 18.30 -7.50
CA ARG A 48 16.05 18.72 -6.77
C ARG A 48 14.86 18.53 -7.71
N VAL A 49 13.81 17.88 -7.22
CA VAL A 49 12.55 17.68 -7.93
C VAL A 49 11.44 18.29 -7.10
N GLU A 50 10.47 18.90 -7.76
CA GLU A 50 9.24 19.31 -7.10
C GLU A 50 8.42 18.07 -6.77
N VAL A 51 7.68 18.14 -5.67
CA VAL A 51 6.86 17.04 -5.16
C VAL A 51 5.42 17.49 -5.20
N GLU A 52 4.60 16.75 -5.94
CA GLU A 52 3.16 16.94 -5.95
C GLU A 52 2.61 16.67 -4.54
N LYS A 53 1.82 17.60 -3.99
CA LYS A 53 1.24 17.47 -2.64
C LYS A 53 -0.02 16.60 -2.64
N SER A 54 0.09 15.41 -3.20
CA SER A 54 -0.97 14.41 -3.20
C SER A 54 -0.44 13.02 -2.88
N CYS A 55 -1.34 12.14 -2.42
CA CYS A 55 -1.02 10.77 -2.05
C CYS A 55 -2.08 9.82 -2.60
N ALA A 56 -1.65 8.78 -3.31
CA ALA A 56 -2.52 7.68 -3.71
C ALA A 56 -2.38 6.52 -2.72
N ILE A 57 -3.49 6.05 -2.18
CA ILE A 57 -3.56 4.94 -1.23
C ILE A 57 -4.27 3.77 -1.90
N LEU A 58 -3.58 2.64 -2.02
CA LEU A 58 -4.11 1.42 -2.61
C LEU A 58 -4.66 0.50 -1.51
N GLY A 59 -5.98 0.37 -1.45
CA GLY A 59 -6.71 -0.46 -0.50
C GLY A 59 -7.50 0.35 0.52
N GLY A 60 -8.82 0.20 0.50
CA GLY A 60 -9.80 0.83 1.38
C GLY A 60 -10.04 0.08 2.70
N GLY A 61 -9.05 -0.65 3.21
CA GLY A 61 -9.14 -1.30 4.52
C GLY A 61 -8.91 -0.32 5.68
N ILE A 62 -8.98 -0.81 6.92
CA ILE A 62 -8.77 0.01 8.12
C ILE A 62 -7.48 0.84 8.09
N ALA A 63 -6.37 0.26 7.59
CA ALA A 63 -5.10 0.96 7.50
C ALA A 63 -5.14 2.10 6.46
N GLY A 64 -5.60 1.82 5.25
CA GLY A 64 -5.67 2.81 4.17
C GLY A 64 -6.62 3.95 4.49
N MET A 65 -7.76 3.64 5.11
CA MET A 65 -8.75 4.62 5.57
C MET A 65 -8.17 5.58 6.63
N ASN A 66 -7.47 5.05 7.65
CA ASN A 66 -6.84 5.90 8.67
C ASN A 66 -5.74 6.79 8.09
N ILE A 67 -4.91 6.26 7.19
CA ILE A 67 -3.87 7.05 6.51
C ILE A 67 -4.52 8.15 5.66
N ALA A 68 -5.58 7.84 4.93
CA ALA A 68 -6.31 8.81 4.11
C ALA A 68 -6.82 9.98 4.96
N LEU A 69 -7.45 9.67 6.09
CA LEU A 69 -7.98 10.67 7.01
C LEU A 69 -6.88 11.57 7.60
N ASN A 70 -5.78 10.97 8.06
CA ASN A 70 -4.67 11.73 8.64
C ASN A 70 -3.98 12.65 7.62
N LEU A 71 -3.78 12.16 6.39
CA LEU A 71 -3.19 12.96 5.31
C LEU A 71 -4.13 14.08 4.85
N SER A 72 -5.44 13.80 4.76
CA SER A 72 -6.46 14.80 4.44
C SER A 72 -6.45 15.95 5.44
N ARG A 73 -6.44 15.63 6.74
CA ARG A 73 -6.39 16.62 7.84
C ARG A 73 -5.08 17.40 7.89
N ALA A 74 -3.98 16.81 7.40
CA ALA A 74 -2.72 17.50 7.19
C ALA A 74 -2.69 18.40 5.93
N GLY A 75 -3.80 18.49 5.19
CA GLY A 75 -3.92 19.33 3.99
C GLY A 75 -3.33 18.70 2.72
N ILE A 76 -3.12 17.38 2.69
CA ILE A 76 -2.62 16.65 1.52
C ILE A 76 -3.82 16.06 0.78
N LYS A 77 -3.88 16.24 -0.55
CA LYS A 77 -4.92 15.62 -1.38
C LYS A 77 -4.72 14.10 -1.39
N VAL A 78 -5.76 13.32 -1.12
CA VAL A 78 -5.69 11.86 -1.10
C VAL A 78 -6.58 11.25 -2.17
N TYR A 79 -6.06 10.26 -2.89
CA TYR A 79 -6.83 9.35 -3.74
C TYR A 79 -6.88 7.98 -3.08
N LEU A 80 -8.03 7.60 -2.52
CA LEU A 80 -8.23 6.31 -1.87
C LEU A 80 -8.84 5.32 -2.86
N ILE A 81 -8.03 4.38 -3.33
CA ILE A 81 -8.38 3.44 -4.41
C ILE A 81 -8.70 2.07 -3.82
N GLU A 82 -9.90 1.56 -4.05
CA GLU A 82 -10.35 0.25 -3.58
C GLU A 82 -10.90 -0.58 -4.74
N LYS A 83 -10.40 -1.82 -4.84
CA LYS A 83 -10.80 -2.77 -5.89
C LYS A 83 -12.23 -3.25 -5.75
N SER A 84 -12.72 -3.33 -4.51
CA SER A 84 -14.04 -3.85 -4.18
C SER A 84 -15.12 -2.76 -4.29
N PRO A 85 -16.41 -3.14 -4.33
CA PRO A 85 -17.49 -2.17 -4.36
C PRO A 85 -17.58 -1.27 -3.13
N THR A 86 -16.99 -1.66 -2.00
CA THR A 86 -17.11 -1.00 -0.69
C THR A 86 -15.76 -0.92 0.01
N LEU A 87 -15.61 0.07 0.90
CA LEU A 87 -14.50 0.16 1.85
C LEU A 87 -14.69 -0.82 3.03
N GLY A 88 -13.68 -0.93 3.89
CA GLY A 88 -13.71 -1.70 5.14
C GLY A 88 -12.70 -2.86 5.19
N GLY A 89 -12.39 -3.45 4.04
CA GLY A 89 -11.46 -4.57 3.95
C GLY A 89 -11.91 -5.80 4.75
N LYS A 90 -10.96 -6.54 5.33
CA LYS A 90 -11.26 -7.77 6.09
C LYS A 90 -11.93 -7.49 7.43
N VAL A 91 -11.60 -6.38 8.09
CA VAL A 91 -12.09 -6.05 9.44
C VAL A 91 -13.61 -5.91 9.44
N ALA A 92 -14.19 -5.33 8.40
CA ALA A 92 -15.64 -5.20 8.24
C ALA A 92 -16.40 -6.55 8.25
N ARG A 93 -15.70 -7.65 7.98
CA ARG A 93 -16.24 -9.02 7.93
C ARG A 93 -16.17 -9.74 9.27
N TRP A 94 -15.42 -9.21 10.23
CA TRP A 94 -15.29 -9.81 11.56
C TRP A 94 -16.52 -9.49 12.41
N GLN A 95 -16.88 -10.33 13.37
CA GLN A 95 -17.98 -9.99 14.27
C GLN A 95 -17.53 -9.00 15.35
N LYS A 96 -16.35 -9.23 15.92
CA LYS A 96 -15.74 -8.43 16.98
C LYS A 96 -14.24 -8.34 16.77
N ILE A 97 -13.65 -7.25 17.26
CA ILE A 97 -12.20 -7.10 17.37
C ILE A 97 -11.80 -7.63 18.76
N SER A 98 -10.82 -8.53 18.80
CA SER A 98 -10.35 -9.08 20.08
C SER A 98 -9.87 -7.96 21.00
N ASP A 99 -10.08 -8.13 22.30
CA ASP A 99 -9.62 -7.24 23.38
C ASP A 99 -10.26 -5.83 23.44
N MET A 100 -10.79 -5.32 22.33
CA MET A 100 -11.61 -4.10 22.29
C MET A 100 -13.08 -4.39 22.63
N GLY A 101 -13.58 -5.60 22.32
CA GLY A 101 -14.98 -5.97 22.56
C GLY A 101 -16.00 -5.29 21.61
N ASP A 102 -15.55 -4.29 20.86
CA ASP A 102 -16.37 -3.52 19.93
C ASP A 102 -16.80 -4.33 18.69
N CYS A 103 -17.97 -3.98 18.18
CA CYS A 103 -18.46 -4.43 16.88
C CYS A 103 -17.57 -3.87 15.78
N SER A 104 -16.98 -4.75 14.96
CA SER A 104 -16.07 -4.33 13.89
C SER A 104 -16.76 -3.42 12.86
N ALA A 105 -18.03 -3.71 12.56
CA ALA A 105 -18.82 -2.97 11.59
C ALA A 105 -19.13 -1.56 12.10
N CYS A 106 -19.29 -1.36 13.40
CA CYS A 106 -19.47 -0.03 14.00
C CYS A 106 -18.22 0.82 13.78
N LEU A 107 -17.04 0.31 14.13
CA LEU A 107 -15.75 1.01 13.94
C LEU A 107 -15.53 1.41 12.48
N ILE A 108 -15.77 0.47 11.55
CA ILE A 108 -15.60 0.74 10.12
C ILE A 108 -16.63 1.75 9.61
N SER A 109 -17.87 1.68 10.08
CA SER A 109 -18.94 2.62 9.67
C SER A 109 -18.64 4.04 10.15
N GLU A 110 -18.12 4.20 11.37
CA GLU A 110 -17.65 5.48 11.89
C GLU A 110 -16.53 6.07 11.02
N LEU A 111 -15.51 5.25 10.73
CA LEU A 111 -14.37 5.70 9.92
C LEU A 111 -14.77 6.06 8.48
N ILE A 112 -15.68 5.30 7.86
CA ILE A 112 -16.25 5.66 6.55
C ILE A 112 -17.02 6.97 6.66
N GLY A 113 -17.81 7.15 7.72
CA GLY A 113 -18.55 8.39 7.98
C GLY A 113 -17.66 9.61 8.15
N GLU A 114 -16.46 9.46 8.73
CA GLU A 114 -15.46 10.53 8.78
C GLU A 114 -14.85 10.82 7.41
N ILE A 115 -14.42 9.79 6.68
CA ILE A 115 -13.76 9.95 5.38
C ILE A 115 -14.67 10.58 4.34
N VAL A 116 -15.96 10.22 4.31
CA VAL A 116 -16.92 10.79 3.35
C VAL A 116 -17.17 12.29 3.58
N LYS A 117 -16.91 12.80 4.80
CA LYS A 117 -17.04 14.24 5.12
C LYS A 117 -15.82 15.05 4.68
N GLU A 118 -14.71 14.40 4.36
CA GLU A 118 -13.45 15.06 4.02
C GLU A 118 -13.37 15.37 2.52
N ASN A 119 -13.42 16.66 2.16
CA ASN A 119 -13.37 17.10 0.75
C ASN A 119 -12.02 16.83 0.06
N ASN A 120 -10.95 16.62 0.84
CA ASN A 120 -9.60 16.35 0.34
C ASN A 120 -9.37 14.86 0.02
N ILE A 121 -10.34 13.99 0.28
CA ILE A 121 -10.24 12.56 -0.04
C ILE A 121 -11.13 12.26 -1.24
N GLU A 122 -10.54 11.77 -2.32
CA GLU A 122 -11.25 11.22 -3.46
C GLU A 122 -11.32 9.71 -3.34
N ILE A 123 -12.54 9.18 -3.22
CA ILE A 123 -12.79 7.75 -3.00
C ILE A 123 -13.10 7.08 -4.34
N LEU A 124 -12.24 6.16 -4.76
CA LEU A 124 -12.35 5.41 -6.01
C LEU A 124 -12.58 3.93 -5.69
N THR A 125 -13.84 3.54 -5.52
CA THR A 125 -14.25 2.14 -5.34
C THR A 125 -14.43 1.44 -6.69
N ASN A 126 -14.50 0.11 -6.70
CA ASN A 126 -14.52 -0.69 -7.93
C ASN A 126 -13.34 -0.35 -8.88
N THR A 127 -12.22 0.11 -8.33
CA THR A 127 -11.11 0.67 -9.12
C THR A 127 -9.83 -0.09 -8.83
N GLU A 128 -9.16 -0.53 -9.88
CA GLU A 128 -7.90 -1.26 -9.80
C GLU A 128 -6.78 -0.49 -10.50
N ILE A 129 -5.55 -0.74 -10.04
CA ILE A 129 -4.35 -0.14 -10.63
C ILE A 129 -3.91 -0.96 -11.84
N ILE A 130 -3.61 -0.27 -12.95
CA ILE A 130 -3.07 -0.88 -14.16
C ILE A 130 -1.55 -0.76 -14.18
N SER A 131 -1.04 0.45 -13.89
CA SER A 131 0.38 0.75 -13.96
C SER A 131 0.75 1.95 -13.09
N VAL A 132 2.00 1.96 -12.65
CA VAL A 132 2.64 3.10 -11.97
C VAL A 132 3.90 3.44 -12.75
N SER A 133 4.07 4.72 -13.06
CA SER A 133 5.26 5.24 -13.73
C SER A 133 5.71 6.54 -13.06
N GLY A 134 6.93 6.98 -13.35
CA GLY A 134 7.52 8.19 -12.77
C GLY A 134 8.54 7.90 -11.67
N GLU A 135 8.87 8.94 -10.91
CA GLU A 135 9.87 8.91 -9.84
C GLU A 135 9.32 9.53 -8.55
N VAL A 136 10.07 9.43 -7.45
CA VAL A 136 9.65 9.94 -6.14
C VAL A 136 9.19 11.40 -6.26
N GLY A 137 7.93 11.64 -5.86
CA GLY A 137 7.28 12.95 -5.89
C GLY A 137 6.53 13.28 -7.17
N ASN A 138 6.74 12.53 -8.25
CA ASN A 138 6.12 12.73 -9.58
C ASN A 138 5.65 11.40 -10.16
N PHE A 139 4.69 10.77 -9.50
CA PHE A 139 4.11 9.52 -9.96
C PHE A 139 2.89 9.76 -10.86
N THR A 140 2.82 9.00 -11.96
CA THR A 140 1.62 8.88 -12.78
C THR A 140 1.05 7.48 -12.63
N ILE A 141 -0.20 7.40 -12.15
CA ILE A 141 -0.87 6.14 -11.84
C ILE A 141 -2.04 5.97 -12.81
N SER A 142 -2.04 4.87 -13.55
CA SER A 142 -3.16 4.51 -14.43
C SER A 142 -4.11 3.58 -13.70
N LEU A 143 -5.40 3.93 -13.71
CA LEU A 143 -6.47 3.22 -13.01
C LEU A 143 -7.53 2.72 -13.99
N ILE A 144 -8.15 1.59 -13.66
CA ILE A 144 -9.35 1.09 -14.32
C ILE A 144 -10.51 1.05 -13.33
N LYS A 145 -11.54 1.87 -13.56
CA LYS A 145 -12.80 1.80 -12.82
C LYS A 145 -13.72 0.80 -13.50
N LYS A 146 -14.01 -0.31 -12.82
CA LYS A 146 -14.93 -1.35 -13.32
C LYS A 146 -16.37 -0.82 -13.29
N PRO A 147 -17.14 -0.98 -14.38
CA PRO A 147 -18.51 -0.52 -14.42
C PRO A 147 -19.34 -1.26 -13.35
N ARG A 148 -20.17 -0.51 -12.62
CA ARG A 148 -21.15 -1.08 -11.69
C ARG A 148 -22.42 -1.57 -12.41
N TYR A 149 -22.58 -1.21 -13.68
CA TYR A 149 -23.81 -1.40 -14.47
C TYR A 149 -25.06 -0.79 -13.82
N VAL A 150 -24.86 0.22 -12.97
CA VAL A 150 -25.88 1.00 -12.28
C VAL A 150 -25.44 2.45 -12.33
N ASP A 151 -26.37 3.37 -12.62
CA ASP A 151 -26.13 4.81 -12.54
C ASP A 151 -26.01 5.23 -11.06
N GLU A 152 -24.77 5.51 -10.62
CA GLU A 152 -24.44 5.86 -9.24
C GLU A 152 -25.18 7.14 -8.78
N THR A 153 -25.54 8.03 -9.71
CA THR A 153 -26.24 9.30 -9.37
C THR A 153 -27.73 9.10 -9.09
N LYS A 154 -28.32 8.02 -9.61
CA LYS A 154 -29.74 7.69 -9.45
C LYS A 154 -29.99 6.57 -8.45
N CYS A 155 -28.96 5.79 -8.13
CA CYS A 155 -29.06 4.67 -7.20
C CYS A 155 -29.33 5.17 -5.78
N THR A 156 -30.42 4.71 -5.18
CA THR A 156 -30.80 5.04 -3.80
C THR A 156 -30.33 4.01 -2.77
N GLY A 157 -29.80 2.87 -3.23
CA GLY A 157 -29.41 1.78 -2.34
C GLY A 157 -30.58 1.05 -1.66
N CYS A 158 -31.82 1.17 -2.18
CA CYS A 158 -33.04 0.61 -1.59
C CYS A 158 -33.11 -0.93 -1.58
N LYS A 159 -32.25 -1.62 -2.34
CA LYS A 159 -32.16 -3.09 -2.47
C LYS A 159 -33.34 -3.80 -3.14
N GLN A 160 -34.37 -3.10 -3.61
CA GLN A 160 -35.51 -3.70 -4.33
C GLN A 160 -35.10 -4.51 -5.58
N CYS A 161 -33.98 -4.14 -6.21
CA CYS A 161 -33.44 -4.89 -7.36
C CYS A 161 -32.88 -6.26 -6.97
N VAL A 162 -32.45 -6.45 -5.71
CA VAL A 162 -31.93 -7.72 -5.21
C VAL A 162 -33.07 -8.72 -5.03
N ASP A 163 -34.22 -8.26 -4.52
CA ASP A 163 -35.38 -9.12 -4.23
C ASP A 163 -35.98 -9.76 -5.49
N VAL A 164 -35.91 -9.07 -6.64
CA VAL A 164 -36.42 -9.56 -7.94
C VAL A 164 -35.39 -10.34 -8.75
N CYS A 165 -34.14 -10.45 -8.29
CA CYS A 165 -33.07 -11.06 -9.05
C CYS A 165 -33.24 -12.59 -9.10
N ALA A 166 -33.44 -13.14 -10.30
CA ALA A 166 -33.60 -14.59 -10.51
C ALA A 166 -32.27 -15.39 -10.53
N ARG A 167 -31.12 -14.74 -10.26
CA ARG A 167 -29.80 -15.35 -10.34
C ARG A 167 -29.11 -15.28 -8.98
N GLU A 168 -28.71 -16.44 -8.48
CA GLU A 168 -27.86 -16.55 -7.31
C GLU A 168 -26.37 -16.55 -7.72
N LYS A 169 -25.55 -15.91 -6.91
CA LYS A 169 -24.10 -15.85 -7.05
C LYS A 169 -23.48 -16.04 -5.67
N VAL A 170 -22.35 -16.73 -5.65
CA VAL A 170 -21.51 -16.95 -4.48
C VAL A 170 -21.11 -15.61 -3.87
N ASN A 171 -21.29 -15.47 -2.55
CA ASN A 171 -21.01 -14.24 -1.84
C ASN A 171 -19.56 -14.24 -1.36
N LEU A 172 -18.68 -13.64 -2.17
CA LEU A 172 -17.26 -13.53 -1.83
C LEU A 172 -16.99 -12.79 -0.51
N TYR A 173 -17.92 -11.93 -0.05
CA TYR A 173 -17.82 -11.27 1.25
C TYR A 173 -18.00 -12.25 2.43
N GLU A 174 -18.69 -13.36 2.23
CA GLU A 174 -18.95 -14.39 3.24
C GLU A 174 -18.08 -15.64 3.06
N PHE A 175 -16.97 -15.52 2.32
CA PHE A 175 -16.00 -16.59 2.05
C PHE A 175 -16.49 -17.72 1.14
N GLY A 176 -17.62 -17.55 0.44
CA GLY A 176 -18.14 -18.53 -0.52
C GLY A 176 -19.65 -18.61 -0.48
#